data_AF-A0A968M3U4-F1
#
_entry.id   AF-A0A968M3U4-F1
#
_cell.length_a   1.000
_cell.length_b   1.000
_cell.length_c   1.000
_cell.angle_alpha   90.00
_cell.angle_beta   90.00
_cell.angle_gamma   90.00
#
_symmetry.space_group_name_H-M   'P 1'
#
loop_
_entity.id
_entity.type
_entity.pdbx_description
1 polymer ?
#
loop_
_entity_poly.entity_id
_entity_poly.type
_entity_poly.pdbx_seq_one_letter_code
_entity_poly.pdbx_strand_id
1 'polypeptide(L)'
;MAKRLRSTADMLQSATRAGTAIQKQDRAVEAQAQETQLKLATFPLGKILDRSSDTRKIQLQHVQELMESIAILGLLEPLVIDKKGRLLAGAHRRAAIYLLKDQNKLSYEKQFPNDLIPVRIINFDAEQDPDLALQIEITENEKRRDYTPNEVRSLAETLRQAGYVDVKGRPAKEQKALRPALELIVGKSLRTVRRYLNTDTEKSVTNVRLLETEVQVSALKRLRSELVRWQNTSSEPEIHELNLVNRDVAKLIRRIDRQLATLEVD
;
A
#
# COMPACT_ATOMS: atom_id res chain seq x y z
N MET A 1 -44.05 34.81 20.14
CA MET A 1 -42.83 35.04 19.34
C MET A 1 -42.76 33.99 18.23
N ALA A 2 -42.97 34.37 16.98
CA ALA A 2 -43.02 33.44 15.85
C ALA A 2 -41.60 33.03 15.41
N LYS A 3 -41.31 31.72 15.38
CA LYS A 3 -40.07 31.17 14.82
C LYS A 3 -40.07 31.42 13.31
N ARG A 4 -39.20 32.31 12.81
CA ARG A 4 -38.91 32.46 11.38
C ARG A 4 -38.41 31.12 10.83
N LEU A 5 -39.17 30.50 9.95
CA LEU A 5 -38.74 29.35 9.16
C LEU A 5 -37.60 29.81 8.25
N ARG A 6 -36.42 29.20 8.38
CA ARG A 6 -35.27 29.49 7.51
C ARG A 6 -35.63 29.09 6.08
N SER A 7 -35.36 29.98 5.13
CA SER A 7 -35.63 29.72 3.72
C SER A 7 -34.77 28.54 3.25
N THR A 8 -35.28 27.75 2.31
CA THR A 8 -34.52 26.66 1.67
C THR A 8 -33.22 27.17 1.05
N ALA A 9 -33.21 28.44 0.60
CA ALA A 9 -32.01 29.13 0.12
C ALA A 9 -30.96 29.34 1.22
N ASP A 10 -31.37 29.65 2.45
CA ASP A 10 -30.45 29.83 3.59
C ASP A 10 -29.81 28.50 3.99
N MET A 11 -30.57 27.39 3.91
CA MET A 11 -30.04 26.05 4.17
C MET A 11 -28.99 25.65 3.14
N LEU A 12 -29.24 25.87 1.84
CA LEU A 12 -28.27 25.56 0.78
C LEU A 12 -26.99 26.42 0.87
N GLN A 13 -27.11 27.70 1.22
CA GLN A 13 -25.95 28.56 1.46
C GLN A 13 -25.15 28.14 2.70
N SER A 14 -25.82 27.68 3.76
CA SER A 14 -25.13 27.16 4.94
C SER A 14 -24.36 25.86 4.65
N ALA A 15 -24.94 24.96 3.84
CA ALA A 15 -24.32 23.70 3.45
C ALA A 15 -23.10 23.90 2.55
N THR A 16 -23.18 24.82 1.57
CA THR A 16 -22.04 25.16 0.70
C THR A 16 -20.92 25.84 1.50
N ARG A 17 -21.24 26.76 2.41
CA ARG A 17 -20.23 27.37 3.31
C ARG A 17 -19.55 26.32 4.19
N ALA A 18 -20.31 25.40 4.77
CA ALA A 18 -19.76 24.30 5.57
C ALA A 18 -18.84 23.39 4.72
N GLY A 19 -19.26 23.00 3.52
CA GLY A 19 -18.44 22.20 2.61
C GLY A 19 -17.13 22.89 2.21
N THR A 20 -17.19 24.19 1.87
CA THR A 20 -15.98 24.97 1.55
C THR A 20 -15.05 25.18 2.74
N ALA A 21 -15.60 25.29 3.96
CA ALA A 21 -14.82 25.41 5.18
C ALA A 21 -14.08 24.10 5.50
N ILE A 22 -14.75 22.96 5.38
CA ILE A 22 -14.14 21.62 5.55
C ILE A 22 -13.04 21.42 4.51
N GLN A 23 -13.31 21.69 3.23
CA GLN A 23 -12.31 21.53 2.17
C GLN A 23 -11.08 22.44 2.36
N LYS A 24 -11.28 23.66 2.87
CA LYS A 24 -10.17 24.58 3.19
C LYS A 24 -9.37 24.10 4.39
N GLN A 25 -10.02 23.50 5.37
CA GLN A 25 -9.38 22.91 6.56
C GLN A 25 -8.57 21.66 6.19
N ASP A 26 -9.13 20.76 5.39
CA ASP A 26 -8.42 19.57 4.90
C ASP A 26 -7.17 19.96 4.10
N ARG A 27 -7.29 20.95 3.21
CA ARG A 27 -6.17 21.47 2.43
C ARG A 27 -5.09 22.15 3.29
N ALA A 28 -5.48 22.79 4.39
CA ALA A 28 -4.53 23.39 5.33
C ALA A 28 -3.82 22.33 6.18
N VAL A 29 -4.51 21.26 6.59
CA VAL A 29 -3.92 20.11 7.28
C VAL A 29 -2.96 19.36 6.34
N GLU A 30 -3.33 19.18 5.08
CA GLU A 30 -2.43 18.62 4.05
C GLU A 30 -1.20 19.51 3.82
N ALA A 31 -1.37 20.83 3.73
CA ALA A 31 -0.26 21.77 3.57
C ALA A 31 0.67 21.79 4.80
N GLN A 32 0.13 21.74 6.03
CA GLN A 32 0.94 21.62 7.24
C GLN A 32 1.61 20.25 7.37
N ALA A 33 0.95 19.18 6.93
CA ALA A 33 1.56 17.86 6.82
C ALA A 33 2.70 17.86 5.78
N GLN A 34 2.54 18.60 4.68
CA GLN A 34 3.58 18.81 3.67
C GLN A 34 4.74 19.68 4.18
N GLU A 35 4.49 20.74 4.95
CA GLU A 35 5.54 21.55 5.56
C GLU A 35 6.31 20.78 6.64
N THR A 36 5.62 19.94 7.42
CA THR A 36 6.25 19.05 8.40
C THR A 36 7.01 17.90 7.72
N GLN A 37 6.61 17.50 6.50
CA GLN A 37 7.29 16.48 5.69
C GLN A 37 8.70 16.88 5.22
N LEU A 38 9.10 18.16 5.30
CA LEU A 38 10.26 18.68 4.55
C LEU A 38 11.55 18.92 5.33
N LYS A 39 11.62 18.76 6.65
CA LYS A 39 12.92 18.83 7.36
C LYS A 39 13.62 17.48 7.33
N LEU A 40 14.16 17.13 6.17
CA LEU A 40 15.21 16.12 6.06
C LEU A 40 16.43 16.63 6.84
N ALA A 41 16.73 15.98 7.95
CA ALA A 41 17.90 16.25 8.76
C ALA A 41 18.88 15.09 8.61
N THR A 42 20.16 15.37 8.82
CA THR A 42 21.15 14.30 9.03
C THR A 42 21.33 14.11 10.52
N PHE A 43 21.36 12.85 10.97
CA PHE A 43 21.47 12.51 12.37
C PHE A 43 22.47 11.36 12.58
N PRO A 44 23.33 11.41 13.62
CA PRO A 44 24.30 10.35 13.86
C PRO A 44 23.62 9.02 14.21
N LEU A 45 24.05 7.92 13.57
CA LEU A 45 23.48 6.58 13.80
C LEU A 45 23.47 6.21 15.29
N GLY A 46 24.60 6.40 15.97
CA GLY A 46 24.77 6.03 17.38
C GLY A 46 23.90 6.82 18.37
N LYS A 47 23.26 7.92 17.94
CA LYS A 47 22.35 8.70 18.78
C LYS A 47 20.89 8.32 18.61
N ILE A 48 20.56 7.42 17.68
CA ILE A 48 19.18 6.99 17.44
C ILE A 48 18.80 5.96 18.50
N LEU A 49 17.88 6.34 19.38
CA LEU A 49 17.45 5.52 20.50
C LEU A 49 16.32 4.58 20.10
N ASP A 50 16.22 3.46 20.81
CA ASP A 50 15.07 2.57 20.75
C ASP A 50 13.91 3.07 21.58
N ARG A 51 12.70 2.71 21.13
CA ARG A 51 11.49 2.84 21.94
C ARG A 51 11.29 1.59 22.80
N SER A 52 10.50 1.73 23.87
CA SER A 52 10.19 0.64 24.80
C SER A 52 9.42 -0.52 24.16
N SER A 53 8.59 -0.25 23.14
CA SER A 53 7.77 -1.26 22.49
C SER A 53 7.78 -1.12 20.97
N ASP A 54 8.25 -2.16 20.28
CA ASP A 54 8.12 -2.29 18.83
C ASP A 54 6.92 -3.15 18.44
N THR A 55 6.21 -2.77 17.38
CA THR A 55 5.06 -3.56 16.89
C THR A 55 5.44 -4.76 16.04
N ARG A 56 6.62 -4.75 15.42
CA ARG A 56 7.11 -5.84 14.56
C ARG A 56 8.45 -6.35 15.02
N LYS A 57 8.58 -7.68 15.15
CA LYS A 57 9.87 -8.33 15.36
C LYS A 57 10.75 -8.13 14.13
N ILE A 58 12.02 -7.83 14.37
CA ILE A 58 13.03 -7.69 13.33
C ILE A 58 13.32 -9.08 12.73
N GLN A 59 13.16 -9.22 11.42
CA GLN A 59 13.44 -10.46 10.71
C GLN A 59 14.84 -10.40 10.07
N LEU A 60 15.77 -11.22 10.57
CA LEU A 60 17.18 -11.16 10.18
C LEU A 60 17.42 -11.33 8.68
N GLN A 61 16.67 -12.24 8.04
CA GLN A 61 16.79 -12.47 6.59
C GLN A 61 16.46 -11.20 5.79
N HIS A 62 15.38 -10.49 6.15
CA HIS A 62 15.01 -9.24 5.52
C HIS A 62 16.03 -8.13 5.78
N VAL A 63 16.63 -8.10 6.98
CA VAL A 63 17.68 -7.13 7.31
C VAL A 63 18.91 -7.33 6.42
N GLN A 64 19.29 -8.58 6.15
CA GLN A 64 20.43 -8.89 5.30
C GLN A 64 20.19 -8.48 3.84
N GLU A 65 19.02 -8.83 3.28
CA GLU A 65 18.65 -8.41 1.91
C GLU A 65 18.57 -6.87 1.78
N LEU A 66 18.05 -6.20 2.81
CA LEU A 66 17.98 -4.74 2.87
C LEU A 66 19.37 -4.10 2.97
N MET A 67 20.29 -4.68 3.75
CA MET A 67 21.67 -4.21 3.88
C MET A 67 22.38 -4.23 2.53
N GLU A 68 22.25 -5.33 1.79
CA GLU A 68 22.87 -5.47 0.47
C GLU A 68 22.34 -4.43 -0.51
N SER A 69 21.02 -4.18 -0.47
CA SER A 69 20.42 -3.10 -1.26
C SER A 69 20.94 -1.72 -0.86
N ILE A 70 21.04 -1.42 0.43
CA ILE A 70 21.50 -0.12 0.92
C ILE A 70 22.96 0.12 0.52
N ALA A 71 23.79 -0.93 0.52
CA ALA A 71 25.17 -0.84 0.06
C ALA A 71 25.27 -0.31 -1.38
N ILE A 72 24.31 -0.68 -2.23
CA ILE A 72 24.28 -0.34 -3.66
C ILE A 72 23.56 0.99 -3.91
N LEU A 73 22.32 1.11 -3.43
CA LEU A 73 21.41 2.21 -3.76
C LEU A 73 21.47 3.37 -2.76
N GLY A 74 22.06 3.15 -1.58
CA GLY A 74 21.89 4.05 -0.44
C GLY A 74 20.52 3.93 0.22
N LEU A 75 20.26 4.79 1.20
CA LEU A 75 18.99 4.82 1.90
C LEU A 75 17.96 5.64 1.11
N LEU A 76 17.05 4.96 0.41
CA LEU A 76 16.01 5.62 -0.41
C LEU A 76 14.93 6.32 0.41
N GLU A 77 14.57 5.73 1.55
CA GLU A 77 13.60 6.30 2.48
C GLU A 77 14.26 6.56 3.84
N PRO A 78 14.23 7.79 4.35
CA PRO A 78 14.89 8.16 5.60
C PRO A 78 14.28 7.41 6.79
N LEU A 79 15.04 7.35 7.90
CA LEU A 79 14.49 6.89 9.18
C LEU A 79 13.60 7.99 9.78
N VAL A 80 12.62 7.61 10.58
CA VAL A 80 11.73 8.59 11.23
C VAL A 80 12.00 8.56 12.73
N ILE A 81 12.31 9.73 13.30
CA ILE A 81 12.64 9.90 14.71
C ILE A 81 11.79 10.98 15.38
N ASP A 82 11.63 10.88 16.69
CA ASP A 82 11.00 11.90 17.53
C ASP A 82 11.96 13.06 17.84
N LYS A 83 11.49 14.09 18.57
CA LYS A 83 12.33 15.24 18.94
C LYS A 83 13.50 14.91 19.88
N LYS A 84 13.45 13.75 20.54
CA LYS A 84 14.48 13.24 21.46
C LYS A 84 15.43 12.24 20.79
N GLY A 85 15.23 11.93 19.51
CA GLY A 85 16.05 10.99 18.76
C GLY A 85 15.62 9.53 18.87
N ARG A 86 14.41 9.24 19.35
CA ARG A 86 13.87 7.87 19.40
C ARG A 86 13.31 7.45 18.05
N LEU A 87 13.56 6.20 17.66
CA LEU A 87 13.08 5.65 16.41
C LEU A 87 11.55 5.43 16.45
N LEU A 88 10.86 6.06 15.50
CA LEU A 88 9.42 5.90 15.29
C LEU A 88 9.13 4.89 14.18
N ALA A 89 9.86 4.98 13.07
CA ALA A 89 9.72 4.08 11.92
C ALA A 89 11.06 3.79 11.25
N GLY A 90 11.18 2.59 10.67
CA GLY A 90 12.38 2.15 9.96
C GLY A 90 13.30 1.22 10.76
N ALA A 91 12.80 0.50 11.76
CA ALA A 91 13.58 -0.47 12.57
C ALA A 91 14.43 -1.44 11.72
N HIS A 92 13.84 -2.02 10.67
CA HIS A 92 14.55 -2.91 9.75
C HIS A 92 15.67 -2.18 8.99
N ARG A 93 15.44 -0.93 8.56
CA ARG A 93 16.45 -0.11 7.88
C ARG A 93 17.59 0.23 8.82
N ARG A 94 17.30 0.65 10.05
CA ARG A 94 18.33 0.93 11.05
C ARG A 94 19.17 -0.32 11.34
N ALA A 95 18.53 -1.47 11.54
CA ALA A 95 19.24 -2.74 11.73
C ALA A 95 20.13 -3.11 10.52
N ALA A 96 19.64 -2.87 9.30
CA ALA A 96 20.41 -3.12 8.09
C ALA A 96 21.61 -2.18 7.95
N ILE A 97 21.49 -0.92 8.39
CA ILE A 97 22.58 0.05 8.40
C ILE A 97 23.65 -0.33 9.44
N TYR A 98 23.24 -0.79 10.63
CA TYR A 98 24.19 -1.34 11.61
C TYR A 98 24.93 -2.56 11.04
N LEU A 99 24.20 -3.50 10.43
CA LEU A 99 24.80 -4.68 9.81
C LEU A 99 25.74 -4.29 8.66
N LEU A 100 25.42 -3.25 7.88
CA LEU A 100 26.29 -2.71 6.84
C LEU A 100 27.59 -2.15 7.44
N LYS A 101 27.50 -1.38 8.52
CA LYS A 101 28.65 -0.82 9.24
C LYS A 101 29.59 -1.90 9.76
N ASP A 102 29.03 -3.02 10.23
CA ASP A 102 29.81 -4.13 10.77
C ASP A 102 30.45 -5.00 9.67
N GLN A 103 29.68 -5.34 8.61
CA GLN A 103 30.12 -6.30 7.59
C GLN A 103 30.86 -5.66 6.41
N ASN A 104 30.51 -4.42 6.03
CA ASN A 104 31.06 -3.77 4.84
C ASN A 104 31.27 -2.26 5.07
N LYS A 105 32.31 -1.95 5.84
CA LYS A 105 32.70 -0.57 6.20
C LYS A 105 32.94 0.33 5.00
N LEU A 106 33.53 -0.20 3.93
CA LEU A 106 33.81 0.58 2.72
C LEU A 106 32.52 1.09 2.06
N SER A 107 31.52 0.22 1.93
CA SER A 107 30.22 0.61 1.37
C SER A 107 29.45 1.51 2.33
N TYR A 108 29.59 1.27 3.65
CA TYR A 108 29.01 2.13 4.68
C TYR A 108 29.53 3.57 4.58
N GLU A 109 30.85 3.77 4.58
CA GLU A 109 31.47 5.10 4.52
C GLU A 109 31.14 5.84 3.22
N LYS A 110 31.01 5.10 2.11
CA LYS A 110 30.59 5.65 0.83
C LYS A 110 29.16 6.21 0.87
N GLN A 111 28.25 5.50 1.54
CA GLN A 111 26.83 5.88 1.58
C GLN A 111 26.49 6.85 2.72
N PHE A 112 27.19 6.74 3.86
CA PHE A 112 26.94 7.51 5.08
C PHE A 112 28.25 8.16 5.59
N PRO A 113 28.75 9.21 4.92
CA PRO A 113 29.93 9.91 5.37
C PRO A 113 29.70 10.51 6.77
N ASN A 114 30.71 10.42 7.64
CA ASN A 114 30.67 10.93 9.02
C ASN A 114 29.60 10.30 9.94
N ASP A 115 29.15 9.08 9.66
CA ASP A 115 28.12 8.37 10.46
C ASP A 115 26.75 9.08 10.46
N LEU A 116 26.52 9.95 9.47
CA LEU A 116 25.32 10.76 9.33
C LEU A 116 24.29 10.05 8.45
N ILE A 117 23.11 9.79 9.02
CA ILE A 117 22.00 9.12 8.34
C ILE A 117 20.90 10.13 8.06
N PRO A 118 20.27 10.10 6.88
CA PRO A 118 19.12 10.95 6.60
C PRO A 118 17.91 10.48 7.43
N VAL A 119 17.36 11.40 8.21
CA VAL A 119 16.21 11.19 9.08
C VAL A 119 15.15 12.27 8.90
N ARG A 120 13.90 11.91 9.16
CA ARG A 120 12.78 12.83 9.32
C ARG A 120 12.48 12.97 10.80
N ILE A 121 12.54 14.20 11.31
CA ILE A 121 12.27 14.51 12.71
C ILE A 121 10.82 14.96 12.85
N ILE A 122 10.05 14.28 13.70
CA ILE A 122 8.69 14.69 14.04
C ILE A 122 8.72 15.34 15.43
N ASN A 123 8.15 16.54 15.51
CA ASN A 123 8.24 17.38 16.69
C ASN A 123 7.24 16.98 17.80
N PHE A 124 7.39 15.78 18.35
CA PHE A 124 6.68 15.31 19.54
C PHE A 124 7.56 14.34 20.34
N ASP A 125 7.08 13.88 21.50
CA ASP A 125 7.79 12.93 22.38
C ASP A 125 7.10 11.56 22.34
N ALA A 126 7.80 10.53 21.85
CA ALA A 126 7.22 9.20 21.72
C ALA A 126 6.89 8.52 23.06
N GLU A 127 7.55 8.92 24.15
CA GLU A 127 7.26 8.38 25.49
C GLU A 127 6.04 9.03 26.13
N GLN A 128 5.76 10.30 25.81
CA GLN A 128 4.59 11.00 26.35
C GLN A 128 3.32 10.59 25.59
N ASP A 129 3.44 10.40 24.26
CA ASP A 129 2.32 10.06 23.37
C ASP A 129 2.62 8.78 22.55
N PRO A 130 2.56 7.58 23.15
CA PRO A 130 2.89 6.32 22.46
C PRO A 130 1.90 5.98 21.33
N ASP A 131 0.63 6.38 21.46
CA ASP A 131 -0.40 6.14 20.45
C ASP A 131 -0.10 6.90 19.15
N LEU A 132 0.39 8.14 19.26
CA LEU A 132 0.81 8.94 18.12
C LEU A 132 2.02 8.33 17.43
N ALA A 133 2.99 7.81 18.21
CA ALA A 133 4.15 7.09 17.68
C ALA A 133 3.74 5.83 16.90
N LEU A 134 2.77 5.08 17.42
CA LEU A 134 2.20 3.92 16.72
C LEU A 134 1.51 4.31 15.41
N GLN A 135 0.67 5.35 15.45
CA GLN A 135 -0.02 5.84 14.27
C GLN A 135 0.97 6.27 13.18
N ILE A 136 2.05 6.95 13.55
CA ILE A 136 3.12 7.35 12.63
C ILE A 136 3.82 6.13 12.04
N GLU A 137 4.14 5.10 12.84
CA GLU A 137 4.75 3.88 12.33
C GLU A 137 3.87 3.18 11.29
N ILE A 138 2.57 3.08 11.57
CA ILE A 138 1.60 2.50 10.63
C ILE A 138 1.54 3.36 9.37
N THR A 139 1.39 4.67 9.55
CA THR A 139 1.26 5.63 8.45
C THR A 139 2.50 5.64 7.56
N GLU A 140 3.72 5.59 8.10
CA GLU A 140 4.95 5.56 7.30
C GLU A 140 5.15 4.23 6.57
N ASN A 141 4.68 3.12 7.15
CA ASN A 141 4.67 1.85 6.43
C ASN A 141 3.65 1.83 5.28
N GLU A 142 2.51 2.51 5.43
CA GLU A 142 1.48 2.64 4.40
C GLU A 142 1.85 3.68 3.33
N LYS A 143 2.46 4.80 3.74
CA LYS A 143 2.90 5.92 2.88
C LYS A 143 4.23 5.68 2.17
N ARG A 144 4.76 4.45 2.17
CA ARG A 144 5.95 4.12 1.36
C ARG A 144 5.76 4.67 -0.04
N ARG A 145 6.76 5.41 -0.52
CA ARG A 145 6.63 6.32 -1.65
C ARG A 145 6.02 5.57 -2.83
N ASP A 146 5.07 6.21 -3.52
CA ASP A 146 4.52 5.65 -4.74
C ASP A 146 5.55 5.74 -5.87
N TYR A 147 6.48 4.79 -5.90
CA TYR A 147 7.45 4.68 -6.98
C TYR A 147 6.74 4.43 -8.30
N THR A 148 7.07 5.27 -9.28
CA THR A 148 6.59 5.12 -10.64
C THR A 148 7.19 3.87 -11.29
N PRO A 149 6.54 3.29 -12.31
CA PRO A 149 7.09 2.15 -13.03
C PRO A 149 8.51 2.43 -13.59
N ASN A 150 8.77 3.66 -14.02
CA ASN A 150 10.07 4.05 -14.57
C ASN A 150 11.15 4.07 -13.49
N GLU A 151 10.89 4.65 -12.31
CA GLU A 151 11.82 4.63 -11.18
C GLU A 151 12.14 3.20 -10.74
N VAL A 152 11.13 2.33 -10.67
CA VAL A 152 11.34 0.91 -10.33
C VAL A 152 12.22 0.21 -11.36
N ARG A 153 12.11 0.53 -12.65
CA ARG A 153 13.00 -0.02 -13.69
C ARG A 153 14.42 0.49 -13.56
N SER A 154 14.62 1.78 -13.30
CA SER A 154 15.96 2.33 -13.06
C SER A 154 16.64 1.68 -11.86
N LEU A 155 15.91 1.49 -10.75
CA LEU A 155 16.41 0.75 -9.58
C LEU A 155 16.76 -0.69 -9.94
N ALA A 156 15.93 -1.33 -10.76
CA ALA A 156 16.16 -2.70 -11.23
C ALA A 156 17.42 -2.82 -12.09
N GLU A 157 17.70 -1.84 -12.94
CA GLU A 157 18.92 -1.78 -13.76
C GLU A 157 20.17 -1.64 -12.89
N THR A 158 20.14 -0.75 -11.87
CA THR A 158 21.27 -0.62 -10.94
C THR A 158 21.52 -1.91 -10.16
N LEU A 159 20.47 -2.58 -9.71
CA LEU A 159 20.59 -3.88 -9.04
C LEU A 159 21.12 -4.96 -10.01
N ARG A 160 20.70 -4.98 -11.27
CA ARG A 160 21.25 -5.89 -12.29
C ARG A 160 22.75 -5.67 -12.51
N GLN A 161 23.20 -4.41 -12.58
CA GLN A 161 24.63 -4.07 -12.66
C GLN A 161 25.42 -4.55 -11.44
N ALA A 162 24.77 -4.59 -10.27
CA ALA A 162 25.34 -5.12 -9.04
C ALA A 162 25.27 -6.67 -8.91
N GLY A 163 24.80 -7.37 -9.95
CA GLY A 163 24.77 -8.84 -10.00
C GLY A 163 23.46 -9.50 -9.55
N TYR A 164 22.36 -8.74 -9.39
CA TYR A 164 21.05 -9.33 -9.14
C TYR A 164 20.46 -9.94 -10.41
N VAL A 165 19.83 -11.11 -10.28
CA VAL A 165 19.30 -11.89 -11.40
C VAL A 165 17.76 -11.88 -11.38
N ASP A 166 17.17 -11.67 -12.57
CA ASP A 166 15.73 -11.75 -12.78
C ASP A 166 15.36 -13.13 -13.37
N VAL A 167 15.26 -14.15 -12.51
CA VAL A 167 14.89 -15.52 -12.90
C VAL A 167 13.45 -15.87 -12.53
N LYS A 168 12.81 -16.68 -13.39
CA LYS A 168 11.48 -17.24 -13.14
C LYS A 168 11.61 -18.43 -12.17
N GLY A 169 11.59 -18.16 -10.86
CA GLY A 169 11.64 -19.19 -9.83
C GLY A 169 12.56 -18.82 -8.67
N ARG A 170 12.97 -19.83 -7.88
CA ARG A 170 13.99 -19.65 -6.85
C ARG A 170 15.34 -19.48 -7.54
N PRO A 171 16.10 -18.39 -7.28
CA PRO A 171 17.46 -18.27 -7.80
C PRO A 171 18.34 -19.39 -7.26
N ALA A 172 19.45 -19.65 -7.95
CA ALA A 172 20.48 -20.55 -7.43
C ALA A 172 20.98 -20.05 -6.05
N LYS A 173 21.53 -20.95 -5.23
CA LYS A 173 21.89 -20.67 -3.81
C LYS A 173 22.85 -19.49 -3.62
N GLU A 174 23.59 -19.12 -4.67
CA GLU A 174 24.56 -18.02 -4.68
C GLU A 174 24.09 -16.79 -5.49
N GLN A 175 22.93 -16.87 -6.14
CA GLN A 175 22.38 -15.78 -6.95
C GLN A 175 21.32 -15.01 -6.15
N LYS A 176 21.41 -13.67 -6.21
CA LYS A 176 20.49 -12.78 -5.52
C LYS A 176 19.30 -12.47 -6.41
N ALA A 177 18.09 -12.68 -5.90
CA ALA A 177 16.87 -12.43 -6.67
C ALA A 177 16.54 -10.94 -6.73
N LEU A 178 16.35 -10.43 -7.95
CA LEU A 178 16.02 -9.01 -8.19
C LEU A 178 14.64 -8.62 -7.63
N ARG A 179 13.62 -9.45 -7.85
CA ARG A 179 12.23 -9.10 -7.55
C ARG A 179 11.92 -9.01 -6.05
N PRO A 180 12.36 -9.97 -5.20
CA PRO A 180 12.19 -9.86 -3.74
C PRO A 180 12.91 -8.66 -3.16
N ALA A 181 14.11 -8.35 -3.65
CA ALA A 181 14.85 -7.15 -3.23
C ALA A 181 14.05 -5.88 -3.54
N LEU A 182 13.55 -5.74 -4.78
CA LEU A 182 12.72 -4.60 -5.17
C LEU A 182 11.42 -4.50 -4.35
N GLU A 183 10.75 -5.61 -4.04
CA GLU A 183 9.57 -5.60 -3.17
C GLU A 183 9.89 -5.05 -1.78
N LEU A 184 11.02 -5.47 -1.19
CA LEU A 184 11.45 -5.01 0.11
C LEU A 184 11.77 -3.51 0.13
N ILE A 185 12.49 -3.05 -0.89
CA ILE A 185 12.95 -1.66 -1.04
C ILE A 185 11.79 -0.71 -1.32
N VAL A 186 11.00 -1.04 -2.33
CA VAL A 186 9.90 -0.20 -2.85
C VAL A 186 8.65 -0.34 -1.96
N GLY A 187 8.52 -1.44 -1.22
CA GLY A 187 7.35 -1.73 -0.40
C GLY A 187 6.09 -2.08 -1.19
N LYS A 188 6.23 -2.38 -2.49
CA LYS A 188 5.12 -2.83 -3.35
C LYS A 188 5.15 -4.34 -3.48
N SER A 189 3.97 -4.93 -3.60
CA SER A 189 3.85 -6.39 -3.75
C SER A 189 4.65 -6.92 -4.94
N LEU A 190 5.18 -8.13 -4.81
CA LEU A 190 5.92 -8.81 -5.87
C LEU A 190 5.17 -8.83 -7.21
N ARG A 191 3.83 -8.92 -7.19
CA ARG A 191 2.97 -8.84 -8.37
C ARG A 191 3.10 -7.48 -9.07
N THR A 192 3.09 -6.39 -8.31
CA THR A 192 3.21 -5.02 -8.82
C THR A 192 4.59 -4.78 -9.40
N VAL A 193 5.64 -5.21 -8.70
CA VAL A 193 7.03 -5.13 -9.18
C VAL A 193 7.18 -5.89 -10.50
N ARG A 194 6.66 -7.13 -10.58
CA ARG A 194 6.64 -7.92 -11.83
C ARG A 194 5.96 -7.18 -12.98
N ARG A 195 4.82 -6.53 -12.70
CA ARG A 195 4.09 -5.74 -13.70
C ARG A 195 4.89 -4.53 -14.19
N TYR A 196 5.67 -3.90 -13.32
CA TYR A 196 6.50 -2.76 -13.72
C TYR A 196 7.72 -3.17 -14.56
N LEU A 197 8.32 -4.32 -14.23
CA LEU A 197 9.47 -4.87 -14.96
C LEU A 197 9.11 -5.53 -16.30
N ASN A 198 7.98 -6.23 -16.35
CA ASN A 198 7.50 -6.86 -17.58
C ASN A 198 6.69 -5.82 -18.37
N THR A 199 7.35 -5.05 -19.23
CA THR A 199 6.69 -4.17 -20.22
C THR A 199 6.03 -4.93 -21.35
N ASP A 200 6.36 -6.21 -21.51
CA ASP A 200 5.70 -7.07 -22.48
C ASP A 200 4.23 -7.22 -22.07
N THR A 201 3.38 -6.50 -22.77
CA THR A 201 1.93 -6.71 -22.88
C THR A 201 1.58 -8.09 -23.44
N GLU A 202 2.53 -9.00 -23.58
CA GLU A 202 2.28 -10.39 -23.90
C GLU A 202 2.01 -11.17 -22.61
N LYS A 203 0.71 -11.40 -22.37
CA LYS A 203 0.18 -12.27 -21.31
C LYS A 203 0.21 -11.64 -19.93
N SER A 204 -0.33 -10.43 -19.82
CA SER A 204 -1.22 -10.16 -18.67
C SER A 204 -2.32 -11.22 -18.70
N VAL A 205 -2.19 -12.29 -17.91
CA VAL A 205 -3.24 -13.29 -17.67
C VAL A 205 -4.41 -12.69 -16.86
N THR A 206 -4.51 -11.37 -16.80
CA THR A 206 -5.63 -10.63 -16.21
C THR A 206 -5.98 -9.39 -17.05
N ASN A 207 -5.72 -9.42 -18.35
CA ASN A 207 -6.56 -8.71 -19.31
C ASN A 207 -7.28 -9.81 -20.06
N VAL A 208 -8.33 -10.34 -19.44
CA VAL A 208 -9.33 -11.02 -20.24
C VAL A 208 -9.96 -9.89 -21.05
N ARG A 209 -9.48 -9.68 -22.28
CA ARG A 209 -10.30 -9.08 -23.32
C ARG A 209 -11.40 -10.09 -23.57
N LEU A 210 -12.31 -10.18 -22.61
CA LEU A 210 -13.60 -10.77 -22.83
C LEU A 210 -14.20 -9.88 -23.90
N LEU A 211 -14.57 -10.46 -25.04
CA LEU A 211 -15.49 -9.78 -25.96
C LEU A 211 -16.67 -9.27 -25.12
N GLU A 212 -17.30 -8.14 -25.47
CA GLU A 212 -18.40 -7.57 -24.65
C GLU A 212 -19.46 -8.62 -24.29
N THR A 213 -19.67 -9.58 -25.20
CA THR A 213 -20.47 -10.80 -25.01
C THR A 213 -19.94 -11.73 -23.91
N GLU A 214 -18.64 -12.01 -23.82
CA GLU A 214 -18.07 -12.85 -22.76
C GLU A 214 -18.07 -12.15 -21.39
N VAL A 215 -17.98 -10.81 -21.34
CA VAL A 215 -18.17 -10.03 -20.08
C VAL A 215 -19.62 -10.17 -19.62
N GLN A 216 -20.58 -10.04 -20.54
CA GLN A 216 -22.00 -10.20 -20.24
C GLN A 216 -22.32 -11.62 -19.79
N VAL A 217 -21.80 -12.65 -20.47
CA VAL A 217 -21.98 -14.05 -20.11
C VAL A 217 -21.39 -14.35 -18.73
N SER A 218 -20.18 -13.86 -18.43
CA SER A 218 -19.55 -14.07 -17.11
C SER A 218 -20.30 -13.33 -15.98
N ALA A 219 -20.78 -12.11 -16.22
CA ALA A 219 -21.60 -11.36 -15.28
C ALA A 219 -22.96 -12.05 -15.02
N LEU A 220 -23.62 -12.55 -16.07
CA LEU A 220 -24.88 -13.29 -15.97
C LEU A 220 -24.70 -14.62 -15.22
N LYS A 221 -23.62 -15.37 -15.49
CA LYS A 221 -23.28 -16.62 -14.77
C LYS A 221 -23.01 -16.37 -13.28
N ARG A 222 -22.36 -15.25 -12.95
CA ARG A 222 -22.10 -14.85 -11.55
C ARG A 222 -23.40 -14.45 -10.84
N LEU A 223 -24.21 -13.59 -11.46
CA LEU A 223 -25.51 -13.17 -10.94
C LEU A 223 -26.43 -14.37 -10.70
N ARG A 224 -26.48 -15.32 -11.64
CA ARG A 224 -27.23 -16.59 -11.47
C ARG A 224 -26.76 -17.37 -10.24
N SER A 225 -25.45 -17.53 -10.08
CA SER A 225 -24.87 -18.27 -8.95
C SER A 225 -25.21 -17.62 -7.61
N GLU A 226 -25.17 -16.29 -7.53
CA GLU A 226 -25.53 -15.53 -6.34
C GLU A 226 -27.03 -15.66 -6.01
N LEU A 227 -27.92 -15.59 -7.02
CA LEU A 227 -29.36 -15.78 -6.84
C LEU A 227 -29.73 -17.21 -6.39
N VAL A 228 -29.08 -18.23 -6.97
CA VAL A 228 -29.28 -19.64 -6.55
C VAL A 228 -28.80 -19.83 -5.12
N ARG A 229 -27.64 -19.26 -4.76
CA ARG A 229 -27.13 -19.30 -3.39
C ARG A 229 -28.10 -18.61 -2.42
N TRP A 230 -28.61 -17.43 -2.78
CA TRP A 230 -29.60 -16.72 -1.98
C TRP A 230 -30.88 -17.55 -1.80
N GLN A 231 -31.39 -18.17 -2.85
CA GLN A 231 -32.58 -19.03 -2.79
C GLN A 231 -32.36 -20.23 -1.86
N ASN A 232 -31.21 -20.89 -1.95
CA ASN A 232 -30.87 -22.02 -1.10
C ASN A 232 -30.68 -21.63 0.37
N THR A 233 -30.22 -20.41 0.65
CA THR A 233 -29.98 -19.92 2.02
C THR A 233 -31.25 -19.33 2.65
N SER A 234 -32.17 -18.81 1.83
CA SER A 234 -33.40 -18.10 2.28
C SER A 234 -34.66 -18.97 2.22
N SER A 235 -34.50 -20.28 2.02
CA SER A 235 -35.59 -21.25 2.03
C SER A 235 -35.97 -21.63 3.46
N GLU A 236 -36.44 -20.66 4.25
CA GLU A 236 -37.15 -20.91 5.51
C GLU A 236 -38.66 -20.94 5.23
N PRO A 237 -39.38 -22.02 5.58
CA PRO A 237 -40.71 -22.31 5.02
C PRO A 237 -41.88 -21.48 5.61
N GLU A 238 -41.68 -20.63 6.62
CA GLU A 238 -42.79 -20.07 7.40
C GLU A 238 -43.10 -18.58 7.17
N ILE A 239 -42.35 -17.85 6.35
CA ILE A 239 -42.58 -16.41 6.13
C ILE A 239 -43.25 -16.18 4.76
N HIS A 240 -44.50 -15.74 4.77
CA HIS A 240 -45.30 -15.51 3.54
C HIS A 240 -44.66 -14.48 2.59
N GLU A 241 -43.96 -13.47 3.13
CA GLU A 241 -43.21 -12.48 2.35
C GLU A 241 -42.00 -13.09 1.62
N LEU A 242 -41.28 -14.03 2.25
CA LEU A 242 -40.16 -14.75 1.62
C LEU A 242 -40.63 -15.63 0.46
N ASN A 243 -41.86 -16.16 0.52
CA ASN A 243 -42.42 -16.96 -0.57
C ASN A 243 -42.69 -16.16 -1.85
N LEU A 244 -43.09 -14.88 -1.73
CA LEU A 244 -43.24 -13.99 -2.88
C LEU A 244 -41.89 -13.66 -3.50
N VAL A 245 -40.90 -13.31 -2.66
CA VAL A 245 -39.52 -13.02 -3.11
C VAL A 245 -38.87 -14.25 -3.76
N ASN A 246 -39.07 -15.45 -3.19
CA ASN A 246 -38.56 -16.70 -3.77
C ASN A 246 -39.15 -16.99 -5.16
N ARG A 247 -40.44 -16.69 -5.39
CA ARG A 247 -41.06 -16.82 -6.71
C ARG A 247 -40.47 -15.84 -7.72
N ASP A 248 -40.19 -14.61 -7.31
CA ASP A 248 -39.61 -13.60 -8.20
C ASP A 248 -38.13 -13.86 -8.50
N VAL A 249 -37.36 -14.35 -7.52
CA VAL A 249 -35.99 -14.83 -7.74
C VAL A 249 -35.97 -16.02 -8.69
N ALA A 250 -36.88 -16.98 -8.56
CA ALA A 250 -36.99 -18.11 -9.50
C ALA A 250 -37.32 -17.64 -10.93
N LYS A 251 -38.16 -16.61 -11.10
CA LYS A 251 -38.44 -16.00 -12.42
C LYS A 251 -37.20 -15.30 -12.99
N LEU A 252 -36.43 -14.60 -12.15
CA LEU A 252 -35.20 -13.93 -12.55
C LEU A 252 -34.15 -14.93 -13.02
N ILE A 253 -33.95 -16.03 -12.28
CA ILE A 253 -33.06 -17.13 -12.67
C ILE A 253 -33.44 -17.67 -14.06
N ARG A 254 -34.73 -17.94 -14.31
CA ARG A 254 -35.20 -18.41 -15.63
C ARG A 254 -34.97 -17.39 -16.75
N ARG A 255 -35.04 -16.09 -16.48
CA ARG A 255 -34.74 -15.06 -17.48
C ARG A 255 -33.24 -15.01 -17.82
N ILE A 256 -32.39 -15.15 -16.80
CA ILE A 256 -30.94 -15.22 -16.98
C ILE A 256 -30.56 -16.47 -17.77
N ASP A 257 -31.16 -17.63 -17.47
CA ASP A 257 -30.90 -18.88 -18.20
C ASP A 257 -31.26 -18.75 -19.69
N ARG A 258 -32.37 -18.06 -20.02
CA ARG A 258 -32.73 -17.78 -21.41
C ARG A 258 -31.75 -16.85 -22.11
N GLN A 259 -31.29 -15.80 -21.42
CA GLN A 259 -30.30 -14.88 -22.00
C GLN A 259 -28.93 -15.54 -22.18
N LEU A 260 -28.53 -16.42 -21.27
CA LEU A 260 -27.32 -17.22 -21.43
C LEU A 260 -27.45 -18.15 -22.65
N ALA A 261 -28.59 -18.82 -22.82
CA ALA A 261 -28.84 -19.70 -23.96
C ALA A 261 -28.82 -18.94 -25.31
N THR A 262 -29.26 -17.67 -25.35
CA THR A 262 -29.16 -16.86 -26.58
C THR A 262 -27.75 -16.37 -26.87
N LEU A 263 -26.93 -16.16 -25.85
CA LEU A 263 -25.55 -15.65 -26.00
C LEU A 263 -24.50 -16.76 -26.23
N GLU A 264 -24.86 -18.04 -26.04
CA GLU A 264 -23.99 -19.20 -26.27
C GLU A 264 -24.20 -19.83 -27.67
N VAL A 265 -25.14 -19.33 -28.48
CA VAL A 265 -25.49 -19.84 -29.82
C VAL A 265 -24.92 -18.98 -30.96
N ASP A 266 -24.47 -17.76 -30.66
CA ASP A 266 -23.74 -16.84 -31.56
C ASP A 266 -22.22 -16.94 -31.35
#